data_AF-A0A223EFC4-F1
#
_entry.id   AF-A0A223EFC4-F1
#
_cell.length_a   1.000
_cell.length_b   1.000
_cell.length_c   1.000
_cell.angle_alpha   90.00
_cell.angle_beta   90.00
_cell.angle_gamma   90.00
#
_symmetry.space_group_name_H-M   'P 1'
#
loop_
_entity.id
_entity.type
_entity.pdbx_description
1 polymer ?
#
loop_
_entity_poly.entity_id
_entity_poly.type
_entity_poly.pdbx_seq_one_letter_code
_entity_poly.pdbx_strand_id
1 'polypeptide(L)'
;MKKIGVLFGVIVIIGIALYFILAQPKLVADLLGTGEDKKVILVTLENTGFRDIQLLDIHVNGTEKPDIVKLQVNKTGKGFTITDTFDDPGYEFMDYDSIAIEPEKVVNKNKEEIVSVYALTIKHSVEVHSLTVSYKYLGKEFEEIARID
;
A
#
# COMPACT_ATOMS: atom_id res chain seq x y z
N MET A 1 30.49 -15.90 33.20
CA MET A 1 29.92 -16.70 32.08
C MET A 1 28.42 -16.95 32.22
N LYS A 2 27.91 -17.62 33.28
CA LYS A 2 26.47 -17.89 33.45
C LYS A 2 25.56 -16.64 33.42
N LYS A 3 25.95 -15.56 34.10
CA LYS A 3 25.18 -14.29 34.12
C LYS A 3 25.12 -13.59 32.75
N ILE A 4 26.18 -13.72 31.95
CA ILE A 4 26.27 -13.17 30.59
C ILE A 4 25.36 -13.97 29.64
N GLY A 5 25.35 -15.30 29.76
CA GLY A 5 24.46 -16.17 28.98
C GLY A 5 22.97 -15.91 29.28
N VAL A 6 22.62 -15.68 30.55
CA VAL A 6 21.24 -15.32 30.95
C VAL A 6 20.84 -13.95 30.40
N LEU A 7 21.72 -12.95 30.53
CA LEU A 7 21.46 -11.61 29.98
C LEU A 7 21.26 -11.64 28.46
N PHE A 8 22.12 -12.38 27.76
CA PHE A 8 21.99 -12.57 26.32
C PHE A 8 20.67 -13.25 25.95
N GLY A 9 20.29 -14.31 26.69
CA GLY A 9 19.00 -14.99 26.50
C GLY A 9 17.80 -14.04 26.66
N VAL A 10 17.81 -13.18 27.68
CA VAL A 10 16.74 -12.19 27.90
C VAL A 10 16.65 -11.19 26.76
N ILE A 11 17.79 -10.68 26.26
CA ILE A 11 17.83 -9.74 25.13
C ILE A 11 17.24 -10.37 23.87
N VAL A 12 17.59 -11.63 23.59
CA VAL A 12 17.04 -12.37 22.43
C VAL A 12 15.53 -12.51 22.53
N ILE A 13 15.01 -12.90 23.70
CA ILE A 13 13.56 -13.06 23.91
C ILE A 13 12.83 -11.72 23.71
N ILE A 14 13.35 -10.63 24.26
CA ILE A 14 12.80 -9.28 24.08
C ILE A 14 12.82 -8.88 22.60
N GLY A 15 13.93 -9.12 21.91
CA GLY A 15 14.06 -8.82 20.48
C GLY A 15 13.04 -9.56 19.63
N ILE A 16 12.82 -10.85 19.91
CA ILE A 16 11.80 -11.66 19.22
C ILE A 16 10.40 -11.11 19.52
N ALA A 17 10.08 -10.83 20.77
CA ALA A 17 8.77 -10.28 21.15
C ALA A 17 8.50 -8.93 20.47
N LEU A 18 9.49 -8.03 20.46
CA LEU A 18 9.40 -6.75 19.76
C LEU A 18 9.21 -6.93 18.26
N TYR A 19 9.90 -7.87 17.63
CA TYR A 19 9.73 -8.15 16.20
C TYR A 19 8.28 -8.55 15.88
N PHE A 20 7.65 -9.42 16.67
CA PHE A 20 6.25 -9.81 16.43
C PHE A 20 5.27 -8.66 16.63
N ILE A 21 5.53 -7.75 17.58
CA ILE A 21 4.71 -6.54 17.80
C ILE A 21 4.87 -5.55 16.64
N LEU A 22 6.09 -5.39 16.12
CA LEU A 22 6.39 -4.42 15.07
C LEU A 22 6.03 -4.92 13.66
N ALA A 23 6.10 -6.22 13.41
CA ALA A 23 5.76 -6.86 12.14
C ALA A 23 4.28 -7.23 12.05
N GLN A 24 3.40 -6.30 12.41
CA GLN A 24 1.96 -6.37 12.17
C GLN A 24 1.63 -5.77 10.79
N PRO A 25 0.44 -6.01 10.21
CA PRO A 25 -0.03 -5.34 9.00
C PRO A 25 0.05 -3.81 9.14
N LYS A 26 0.51 -3.12 8.08
CA LYS A 26 0.75 -1.66 8.09
C LYS A 26 0.35 -0.95 6.80
N LEU A 27 -0.24 -1.65 5.85
CA LEU A 27 -0.83 -1.03 4.67
C LEU A 27 -2.31 -0.78 4.93
N VAL A 28 -2.78 0.42 4.61
CA VAL A 28 -4.21 0.75 4.53
C VAL A 28 -4.50 1.08 3.07
N ALA A 29 -5.61 0.57 2.55
CA ALA A 29 -6.05 0.80 1.19
C ALA A 29 -7.47 1.37 1.18
N ASP A 30 -7.62 2.62 0.73
CA ASP A 30 -8.90 3.33 0.77
C ASP A 30 -9.35 3.79 -0.62
N LEU A 31 -10.64 3.63 -0.91
CA LEU A 31 -11.20 4.08 -2.18
C LEU A 31 -11.17 5.61 -2.26
N LEU A 32 -10.47 6.13 -3.26
CA LEU A 32 -10.44 7.56 -3.56
C LEU A 32 -11.49 7.95 -4.61
N GLY A 33 -11.77 7.07 -5.56
CA GLY A 33 -12.82 7.31 -6.55
C GLY A 33 -12.91 6.22 -7.61
N THR A 34 -13.97 6.29 -8.40
CA THR A 34 -14.28 5.33 -9.46
C THR A 34 -14.66 6.05 -10.76
N GLY A 35 -14.46 5.38 -11.89
CA GLY A 35 -15.15 5.73 -13.13
C GLY A 35 -16.65 5.44 -13.02
N GLU A 36 -17.45 6.00 -13.92
CA GLU A 36 -18.92 5.89 -13.88
C GLU A 36 -19.44 4.44 -13.82
N ASP A 37 -18.73 3.51 -14.48
CA ASP A 37 -19.08 2.09 -14.55
C ASP A 37 -18.32 1.21 -13.52
N LYS A 38 -17.53 1.83 -12.64
CA LYS A 38 -16.69 1.17 -11.63
C LYS A 38 -15.75 0.10 -12.19
N LYS A 39 -15.46 0.15 -13.49
CA LYS A 39 -14.45 -0.69 -14.14
C LYS A 39 -13.05 -0.12 -14.00
N VAL A 40 -12.97 1.18 -13.71
CA VAL A 40 -11.74 1.85 -13.32
C VAL A 40 -11.91 2.35 -11.90
N ILE A 41 -10.99 1.97 -11.02
CA ILE A 41 -10.98 2.41 -9.62
C ILE A 41 -9.62 3.00 -9.27
N LEU A 42 -9.65 3.93 -8.31
CA LEU A 42 -8.49 4.60 -7.77
C LEU A 42 -8.49 4.42 -6.25
N VAL A 43 -7.46 3.78 -5.73
CA VAL A 43 -7.34 3.41 -4.31
C VAL A 43 -6.04 3.97 -3.76
N THR A 44 -6.10 4.77 -2.69
CA THR A 44 -4.89 5.25 -2.00
C THR A 44 -4.23 4.13 -1.23
N LEU A 45 -2.90 4.18 -1.11
CA LEU A 45 -2.12 3.27 -0.29
C LEU A 45 -1.36 4.05 0.77
N GLU A 46 -1.63 3.72 2.03
CA GLU A 46 -1.03 4.38 3.18
C GLU A 46 -0.19 3.37 3.97
N ASN A 47 1.11 3.68 4.13
CA ASN A 47 2.00 2.90 4.96
C ASN A 47 2.09 3.53 6.36
N THR A 48 1.32 2.97 7.29
CA THR A 48 1.27 3.36 8.72
C THR A 48 2.42 2.77 9.54
N GLY A 49 3.37 2.09 8.89
CA GLY A 49 4.54 1.47 9.48
C GLY A 49 5.73 2.42 9.60
N PHE A 50 6.89 1.86 9.95
CA PHE A 50 8.16 2.59 10.06
C PHE A 50 9.23 2.10 9.08
N ARG A 51 8.86 1.16 8.21
CA ARG A 51 9.69 0.59 7.14
C ARG A 51 8.89 0.54 5.85
N ASP A 52 9.60 0.43 4.74
CA ASP A 52 8.96 0.35 3.44
C ASP A 52 8.16 -0.94 3.28
N ILE A 53 7.08 -0.85 2.51
CA ILE A 53 6.23 -1.98 2.13
C ILE A 53 6.50 -2.31 0.66
N GLN A 54 6.73 -3.58 0.36
CA GLN A 54 6.84 -4.05 -1.01
C GLN A 54 5.50 -4.63 -1.45
N LEU A 55 4.89 -4.09 -2.50
CA LEU A 55 3.72 -4.71 -3.12
C LEU A 55 4.17 -5.97 -3.86
N LEU A 56 3.38 -7.03 -3.73
CA LEU A 56 3.65 -8.33 -4.35
C LEU A 56 2.63 -8.62 -5.43
N ASP A 57 1.34 -8.47 -5.10
CA ASP A 57 0.30 -8.90 -6.00
C ASP A 57 -1.02 -8.17 -5.79
N ILE A 58 -1.82 -8.07 -6.85
CA ILE A 58 -3.09 -7.36 -6.85
C ILE A 58 -4.17 -8.27 -7.44
N HIS A 59 -5.29 -8.35 -6.75
CA HIS A 59 -6.49 -9.06 -7.20
C HIS A 59 -7.73 -8.19 -7.03
N VAL A 60 -8.72 -8.43 -7.88
CA VAL A 60 -10.04 -7.81 -7.79
C VAL A 60 -11.11 -8.88 -7.65
N ASN A 61 -12.24 -8.53 -7.04
CA ASN A 61 -13.42 -9.40 -6.95
C ASN A 61 -13.10 -10.81 -6.38
N GLY A 62 -12.19 -10.88 -5.41
CA GLY A 62 -11.69 -12.13 -4.85
C GLY A 62 -10.32 -12.49 -5.42
N THR A 63 -10.26 -13.42 -6.37
CA THR A 63 -8.99 -13.96 -6.90
C THR A 63 -8.73 -13.58 -8.37
N GLU A 64 -9.51 -12.68 -8.95
CA GLU A 64 -9.34 -12.29 -10.36
C GLU A 64 -8.17 -11.33 -10.52
N LYS A 65 -7.44 -11.46 -11.64
CA LYS A 65 -6.44 -10.47 -12.02
C LYS A 65 -7.13 -9.30 -12.73
N PRO A 66 -6.84 -8.05 -12.35
CA PRO A 66 -7.28 -6.92 -13.14
C PRO A 66 -6.60 -6.94 -14.51
N ASP A 67 -7.26 -6.35 -15.51
CA ASP A 67 -6.68 -6.22 -16.86
C ASP A 67 -5.41 -5.37 -16.84
N ILE A 68 -5.46 -4.25 -16.10
CA ILE A 68 -4.33 -3.34 -15.92
C ILE A 68 -4.33 -2.82 -14.49
N VAL A 69 -3.15 -2.77 -13.89
CA VAL A 69 -2.91 -2.07 -12.62
C VAL A 69 -1.64 -1.24 -12.74
N LYS A 70 -1.72 0.01 -12.29
CA LYS A 70 -0.58 0.93 -12.22
C LYS A 70 -0.57 1.66 -10.89
N LEU A 71 0.63 1.90 -10.39
CA LEU A 71 0.87 2.74 -9.23
C LEU A 71 1.08 4.18 -9.70
N GLN A 72 0.32 5.11 -9.13
CA GLN A 72 0.53 6.54 -9.25
C GLN A 72 1.33 7.05 -8.07
N VAL A 73 2.27 7.96 -8.35
CA VAL A 73 3.08 8.62 -7.32
C VAL A 73 2.87 10.13 -7.33
N ASN A 74 2.30 10.67 -6.27
CA ASN A 74 2.00 12.09 -6.10
C ASN A 74 3.17 12.84 -5.44
N LYS A 75 4.30 12.99 -6.15
CA LYS A 75 5.46 13.77 -5.65
C LYS A 75 5.27 15.28 -5.72
N THR A 76 4.40 15.76 -6.60
CA THR A 76 4.24 17.19 -6.93
C THR A 76 3.07 17.85 -6.20
N GLY A 77 2.26 17.08 -5.45
CA GLY A 77 1.06 17.58 -4.78
C GLY A 77 -0.12 17.84 -5.72
N LYS A 78 -0.03 17.41 -6.99
CA LYS A 78 -1.11 17.53 -7.98
C LYS A 78 -2.30 16.62 -7.67
N GLY A 79 -2.10 15.60 -6.83
CA GLY A 79 -3.08 14.57 -6.53
C GLY A 79 -2.97 13.40 -7.50
N PHE A 80 -4.09 12.72 -7.71
CA PHE A 80 -4.20 11.52 -8.55
C PHE A 80 -5.24 11.73 -9.64
N THR A 81 -5.20 10.92 -10.69
CA THR A 81 -6.20 10.92 -11.77
C THR A 81 -6.92 9.58 -11.86
N ILE A 82 -8.18 9.59 -12.29
CA ILE A 82 -8.92 8.36 -12.63
C ILE A 82 -8.89 8.28 -14.16
N THR A 83 -8.22 7.27 -14.70
CA THR A 83 -8.02 7.14 -16.14
C THR A 83 -7.93 5.68 -16.56
N ASP A 84 -8.34 5.40 -17.79
CA ASP A 84 -8.32 4.08 -18.38
C ASP A 84 -7.24 3.92 -19.47
N THR A 85 -6.50 5.01 -19.77
CA THR A 85 -5.41 5.08 -20.76
C THR A 85 -4.02 5.02 -20.14
N PHE A 86 -3.87 5.42 -18.87
CA PHE A 86 -2.62 5.38 -18.10
C PHE A 86 -1.45 6.18 -18.71
N ASP A 87 -1.76 7.19 -19.53
CA ASP A 87 -0.79 8.06 -20.22
C ASP A 87 -1.04 9.56 -19.98
N ASP A 88 -1.83 9.89 -18.95
CA ASP A 88 -2.24 11.25 -18.65
C ASP A 88 -1.03 12.19 -18.37
N PRO A 89 -0.87 13.27 -19.16
CA PRO A 89 0.23 14.20 -18.99
C PRO A 89 0.27 14.82 -17.58
N GLY A 90 1.40 14.62 -16.91
CA GLY A 90 1.66 15.16 -15.57
C GLY A 90 1.15 14.28 -14.43
N TYR A 91 0.84 13.01 -14.70
CA TYR A 91 0.77 11.95 -13.70
C TYR A 91 1.85 10.90 -14.01
N GLU A 92 2.46 10.33 -12.97
CA GLU A 92 3.51 9.31 -13.10
C GLU A 92 2.88 7.94 -12.85
N PHE A 93 2.82 7.09 -13.87
CA PHE A 93 2.33 5.71 -13.78
C PHE A 93 3.50 4.74 -13.82
N MET A 94 3.56 3.85 -12.84
CA MET A 94 4.61 2.86 -12.69
C MET A 94 4.02 1.47 -12.47
N ASP A 95 4.82 0.43 -12.69
CA ASP A 95 4.46 -0.91 -12.25
C ASP A 95 4.43 -0.95 -10.71
N TYR A 96 3.39 -1.56 -10.14
CA TYR A 96 3.14 -1.47 -8.71
C TYR A 96 4.20 -2.17 -7.85
N ASP A 97 4.93 -3.12 -8.42
CA ASP A 97 6.00 -3.87 -7.78
C ASP A 97 7.39 -3.24 -7.98
N SER A 98 7.50 -2.19 -8.81
CA SER A 98 8.77 -1.56 -9.16
C SER A 98 9.37 -0.68 -8.07
N ILE A 99 8.54 -0.17 -7.15
CA ILE A 99 8.95 0.68 -6.04
C ILE A 99 8.29 0.24 -4.74
N ALA A 100 8.96 0.53 -3.63
CA ALA A 100 8.41 0.30 -2.31
C ALA A 100 7.56 1.49 -1.85
N ILE A 101 6.49 1.21 -1.11
CA ILE A 101 5.63 2.20 -0.47
C ILE A 101 6.32 2.66 0.81
N GLU A 102 6.90 3.86 0.77
CA GLU A 102 7.55 4.47 1.93
C GLU A 102 6.54 4.76 3.05
N PRO A 103 6.96 4.72 4.34
CA PRO A 103 6.18 5.22 5.45
C PRO A 103 5.68 6.63 5.20
N GLU A 104 4.44 6.91 5.59
CA GLU A 104 3.90 8.24 5.44
C GLU A 104 4.75 9.29 6.16
N LYS A 105 5.00 10.39 5.45
CA LYS A 105 5.62 11.59 5.99
C LYS A 105 4.52 12.64 6.05
N VAL A 106 4.34 13.30 7.19
CA VAL A 106 3.43 14.44 7.30
C VAL A 106 3.92 15.53 6.34
N VAL A 107 3.28 15.67 5.18
CA VAL A 107 3.77 16.55 4.10
C VAL A 107 3.42 18.01 4.36
N ASN A 108 2.44 18.33 5.22
CA ASN A 108 2.00 19.72 5.41
C ASN A 108 1.88 20.13 6.88
N LYS A 109 2.68 21.13 7.29
CA LYS A 109 2.61 21.76 8.62
C LYS A 109 1.46 22.77 8.77
N ASN A 110 0.82 23.17 7.66
CA ASN A 110 -0.17 24.25 7.63
C ASN A 110 -1.61 23.80 7.33
N LYS A 111 -1.80 22.52 6.96
CA LYS A 111 -3.10 21.86 6.83
C LYS A 111 -2.92 20.48 7.42
N GLU A 112 -3.72 20.12 8.41
CA GLU A 112 -3.72 18.82 9.10
C GLU A 112 -4.20 17.67 8.19
N GLU A 113 -3.78 17.65 6.93
CA GLU A 113 -4.24 16.70 5.93
C GLU A 113 -3.04 15.87 5.49
N ILE A 114 -3.06 14.60 5.90
CA ILE A 114 -2.17 13.58 5.36
C ILE A 114 -2.60 13.38 3.91
N VAL A 115 -1.71 13.71 2.96
CA VAL A 115 -1.95 13.44 1.55
C VAL A 115 -1.23 12.16 1.23
N SER A 116 -1.98 11.08 0.94
CA SER A 116 -1.40 9.82 0.52
C SER A 116 -0.54 10.08 -0.72
N VAL A 117 0.69 9.56 -0.72
CA VAL A 117 1.65 9.77 -1.82
C VAL A 117 1.46 8.74 -2.93
N TYR A 118 0.81 7.62 -2.62
CA TYR A 118 0.67 6.47 -3.49
C TYR A 118 -0.80 6.14 -3.72
N ALA A 119 -1.16 5.81 -4.95
CA ALA A 119 -2.47 5.27 -5.28
C ALA A 119 -2.38 4.21 -6.38
N LEU A 120 -3.19 3.17 -6.31
CA LEU A 120 -3.38 2.20 -7.38
C LEU A 120 -4.51 2.65 -8.28
N THR A 121 -4.24 2.68 -9.58
CA THR A 121 -5.27 2.79 -10.63
C THR A 121 -5.43 1.44 -11.26
N ILE A 122 -6.64 0.91 -11.21
CA ILE A 122 -6.95 -0.45 -11.60
C ILE A 122 -8.05 -0.40 -12.64
N LYS A 123 -7.86 -1.09 -13.75
CA LYS A 123 -8.85 -1.28 -14.81
C LYS A 123 -9.19 -2.77 -14.90
N HIS A 124 -10.49 -3.06 -14.95
CA HIS A 124 -11.01 -4.41 -15.09
C HIS A 124 -12.20 -4.45 -16.05
N SER A 125 -12.39 -5.56 -16.73
CA SER A 125 -13.42 -5.71 -17.76
C SER A 125 -14.85 -5.66 -17.21
N VAL A 126 -15.01 -5.97 -15.92
CA VAL A 126 -16.26 -5.92 -15.14
C VAL A 126 -16.12 -4.97 -13.95
N GLU A 127 -17.25 -4.58 -13.38
CA GLU A 127 -17.31 -3.73 -12.18
C GLU A 127 -16.46 -4.33 -11.04
N VAL A 128 -15.67 -3.48 -10.39
CA VAL A 128 -14.83 -3.86 -9.26
C VAL A 128 -15.58 -3.57 -7.95
N HIS A 129 -15.80 -4.61 -7.15
CA HIS A 129 -16.45 -4.56 -5.85
C HIS A 129 -15.48 -4.75 -4.68
N SER A 130 -14.34 -5.39 -4.93
CA SER A 130 -13.29 -5.56 -3.95
C SER A 130 -11.92 -5.54 -4.59
N LEU A 131 -10.94 -5.10 -3.80
CA LEU A 131 -9.52 -5.11 -4.11
C LEU A 131 -8.79 -5.84 -3.00
N THR A 132 -7.90 -6.74 -3.37
CA THR A 132 -6.96 -7.39 -2.46
C THR A 132 -5.54 -7.04 -2.88
N VAL A 133 -4.80 -6.43 -1.95
CA VAL A 133 -3.41 -6.03 -2.12
C VAL A 133 -2.55 -6.94 -1.26
N SER A 134 -1.79 -7.83 -1.91
CA SER A 134 -0.79 -8.66 -1.26
C SER A 134 0.53 -7.91 -1.17
N TYR A 135 1.13 -7.87 0.02
CA TYR A 135 2.33 -7.08 0.28
C TYR A 135 3.26 -7.73 1.30
N LYS A 136 4.50 -7.27 1.33
CA LYS A 136 5.53 -7.70 2.29
C LYS A 136 5.96 -6.56 3.18
N TYR A 137 5.98 -6.82 4.48
CA TYR A 137 6.44 -5.88 5.51
C TYR A 137 7.28 -6.61 6.56
N LEU A 138 8.49 -6.10 6.84
CA LEU A 138 9.47 -6.70 7.77
C LEU A 138 9.71 -8.21 7.53
N GLY A 139 9.68 -8.64 6.27
CA GLY A 139 9.93 -10.03 5.87
C GLY A 139 8.70 -10.94 5.89
N LYS A 140 7.55 -10.47 6.37
CA LYS A 140 6.28 -11.23 6.39
C LYS A 140 5.34 -10.73 5.29
N GLU A 141 4.52 -11.65 4.78
CA GLU A 141 3.51 -11.35 3.78
C GLU A 141 2.15 -11.15 4.45
N PHE A 142 1.38 -10.21 3.91
CA PHE A 142 0.08 -9.79 4.39
C PHE A 142 -0.84 -9.50 3.20
N GLU A 143 -2.13 -9.42 3.49
CA GLU A 143 -3.16 -8.98 2.55
C GLU A 143 -3.94 -7.84 3.18
N GLU A 144 -4.17 -6.78 2.39
CA GLU A 144 -5.09 -5.70 2.70
C GLU A 144 -6.28 -5.76 1.74
N ILE A 145 -7.50 -5.66 2.26
CA ILE A 145 -8.73 -5.80 1.47
C ILE A 145 -9.53 -4.51 1.55
N ALA A 146 -9.69 -3.85 0.41
CA ALA A 146 -10.58 -2.69 0.27
C ALA A 146 -11.90 -3.12 -0.38
N ARG A 147 -13.03 -2.65 0.19
CA ARG A 147 -14.36 -2.79 -0.42
C ARG A 147 -14.70 -1.56 -1.23
N ILE A 148 -15.31 -1.76 -2.39
CA ILE A 148 -15.65 -0.72 -3.35
C ILE A 148 -17.19 -0.66 -3.43
N ASP A 149 -17.77 0.30 -2.71
CA ASP A 149 -19.22 0.51 -2.62
C ASP A 149 -19.75 1.55 -3.63
#